data_AF-A0A7S1W0J0-F1
#
_entry.id   AF-A0A7S1W0J0-F1
#
_cell.length_a   1.000
_cell.length_b   1.000
_cell.length_c   1.000
_cell.angle_alpha   90.00
_cell.angle_beta   90.00
_cell.angle_gamma   90.00
#
_symmetry.space_group_name_H-M   'P 1'
#
loop_
_entity.id
_entity.type
_entity.pdbx_description
1 polymer ?
#
loop_
_entity_poly.entity_id
_entity_poly.type
_entity_poly.pdbx_seq_one_letter_code
_entity_poly.pdbx_strand_id
1 'polypeptide(L)'
;ASDTDGEDLDPEVARLERRVHIVMHVKQFFLVYHVCYILLAALVCSIVIFAIEKDNPHLDTRTTFLDAVFISVSGVTCTGLLPVNTKNFAMGSVIIWHVTVFAGSTVFTSIAPSLLRIETLKLLRKLEADSITPVREKHIHRLLRTSRI
;
A
#
# COMPACT_ATOMS: atom_id res chain seq x y z
N ALA A 1 48.38 15.47 -3.72
CA ALA A 1 48.13 15.49 -2.27
C ALA A 1 47.68 16.91 -1.93
N SER A 2 46.66 17.06 -1.09
CA SER A 2 45.69 18.18 -1.03
C SER A 2 44.60 18.07 -2.10
N ASP A 3 43.31 18.15 -1.79
CA ASP A 3 42.65 18.26 -0.49
C ASP A 3 41.39 17.38 -0.49
N THR A 4 41.04 17.01 0.72
CA THR A 4 39.80 16.37 1.12
C THR A 4 38.60 17.25 0.72
N ASP A 5 38.11 17.11 -0.50
CA ASP A 5 36.76 17.56 -0.85
C ASP A 5 35.77 16.50 -0.37
N GLY A 6 35.81 16.23 0.94
CA GLY A 6 34.61 15.84 1.65
C GLY A 6 33.73 17.09 1.64
N GLU A 7 33.07 17.37 0.51
CA GLU A 7 31.86 18.18 0.52
C GLU A 7 30.99 17.52 1.59
N ASP A 8 30.94 18.15 2.77
CA ASP A 8 30.04 17.80 3.85
C ASP A 8 28.64 17.80 3.23
N LEU A 9 28.21 16.62 2.79
CA LEU A 9 26.92 16.41 2.17
C LEU A 9 25.93 16.92 3.20
N ASP A 10 25.27 18.03 2.87
CA ASP A 10 24.40 18.74 3.80
C ASP A 10 23.55 17.69 4.52
N PRO A 11 23.58 17.63 5.87
CA PRO A 11 22.89 16.60 6.61
C PRO A 11 21.39 16.54 6.28
N GLU A 12 20.83 17.56 5.64
CA GLU A 12 19.49 17.55 5.05
C GLU A 12 19.39 16.69 3.77
N VAL A 13 20.33 16.81 2.84
CA VAL A 13 20.40 16.02 1.59
C VAL A 13 20.60 14.54 1.90
N ALA A 14 21.51 14.21 2.82
CA ALA A 14 21.74 12.82 3.27
C ALA A 14 20.49 12.18 3.90
N ARG A 15 19.70 12.98 4.63
CA ARG A 15 18.41 12.54 5.19
C ARG A 15 17.38 12.31 4.10
N LEU A 16 17.36 13.15 3.06
CA LEU A 16 16.41 13.04 1.96
C LEU A 16 16.68 11.82 1.09
N GLU A 17 17.95 11.55 0.74
CA GLU A 17 18.34 10.35 -0.01
C GLU A 17 17.94 9.07 0.73
N ARG A 18 18.18 9.02 2.05
CA ARG A 18 17.75 7.89 2.89
C ARG A 18 16.24 7.68 2.84
N ARG A 19 15.45 8.76 2.87
CA ARG A 19 13.98 8.68 2.77
C ARG A 19 13.53 8.17 1.40
N VAL A 20 14.15 8.65 0.32
CA VAL A 20 13.85 8.17 -1.03
C VAL A 20 14.15 6.68 -1.17
N HIS A 21 15.30 6.22 -0.67
CA HIS A 21 15.67 4.81 -0.72
C HIS A 21 14.68 3.92 0.05
N ILE A 22 14.25 4.36 1.24
CA ILE A 22 13.22 3.66 2.03
C ILE A 22 11.89 3.60 1.26
N VAL A 23 11.44 4.72 0.68
CA VAL A 23 10.18 4.77 -0.08
C VAL A 23 10.23 3.88 -1.32
N MET A 24 11.36 3.85 -2.05
CA MET A 24 11.54 2.95 -3.19
C MET A 24 11.52 1.48 -2.78
N HIS A 25 12.19 1.14 -1.67
CA HIS A 25 12.18 -0.22 -1.13
C HIS A 25 10.75 -0.63 -0.71
N VAL A 26 10.04 0.23 0.03
CA VAL A 26 8.63 -0.01 0.40
C VAL A 26 7.74 -0.19 -0.83
N LYS A 27 7.96 0.59 -1.90
CA LYS A 27 7.21 0.44 -3.16
C LYS A 27 7.46 -0.91 -3.83
N GLN A 28 8.70 -1.42 -3.79
CA GLN A 28 9.04 -2.72 -4.35
C GLN A 28 8.34 -3.87 -3.60
N PHE A 29 8.27 -3.79 -2.27
CA PHE A 29 7.59 -4.80 -1.45
C PHE A 29 6.08 -4.57 -1.27
N PHE A 30 5.55 -3.44 -1.75
CA PHE A 30 4.14 -3.07 -1.59
C PHE A 30 3.20 -4.17 -2.12
N LEU A 31 3.50 -4.73 -3.29
CA LEU A 31 2.69 -5.80 -3.88
C LEU A 31 2.65 -7.05 -3.00
N VAL A 32 3.79 -7.43 -2.41
CA VAL A 32 3.88 -8.58 -1.50
C VAL A 32 3.07 -8.34 -0.23
N TYR A 33 3.18 -7.15 0.36
CA TYR A 33 2.37 -6.77 1.52
C TYR A 33 0.87 -6.78 1.19
N HIS A 34 0.50 -6.31 0.00
CA HIS A 34 -0.89 -6.26 -0.42
C HIS A 34 -1.47 -7.67 -0.62
N VAL A 35 -0.74 -8.55 -1.30
CA VAL A 35 -1.13 -9.96 -1.47
C VAL A 35 -1.20 -10.67 -0.13
N CYS A 36 -0.23 -10.45 0.77
CA CYS A 36 -0.24 -11.02 2.12
C CYS A 36 -1.44 -10.55 2.93
N TYR A 37 -1.78 -9.25 2.88
CA TYR A 37 -2.98 -8.69 3.50
C TYR A 37 -4.25 -9.35 2.97
N ILE A 38 -4.40 -9.47 1.65
CA ILE A 38 -5.55 -10.11 1.00
C ILE A 38 -5.67 -11.58 1.44
N LEU A 39 -4.57 -12.32 1.45
CA LEU A 39 -4.54 -13.72 1.87
C LEU A 39 -4.89 -13.89 3.34
N LEU A 40 -4.33 -13.06 4.23
CA LEU A 40 -4.64 -13.10 5.66
C LEU A 40 -6.09 -12.73 5.93
N ALA A 41 -6.61 -11.68 5.30
CA ALA A 41 -8.01 -11.29 5.44
C ALA A 41 -8.94 -12.40 4.94
N ALA A 42 -8.63 -13.01 3.79
CA ALA A 42 -9.40 -14.12 3.25
C ALA A 42 -9.35 -15.37 4.15
N LEU A 43 -8.20 -15.68 4.74
CA LEU A 43 -8.04 -16.83 5.62
C LEU A 43 -8.74 -16.62 6.97
N VAL A 44 -8.66 -15.42 7.55
CA VAL A 44 -9.40 -15.10 8.78
C VAL A 44 -10.90 -15.15 8.52
N CYS A 45 -11.39 -14.53 7.46
CA CYS A 45 -12.82 -14.52 7.15
C CYS A 45 -13.35 -15.93 6.84
N SER A 46 -12.56 -16.78 6.16
CA SER A 46 -12.98 -18.16 5.88
C SER A 46 -13.11 -19.00 7.14
N ILE A 47 -12.19 -18.86 8.11
CA ILE A 47 -12.26 -19.54 9.40
C ILE A 47 -13.51 -19.09 10.17
N VAL A 48 -13.79 -17.79 10.21
CA VAL A 48 -14.95 -17.27 10.96
C VAL A 48 -16.26 -17.69 10.31
N ILE A 49 -16.39 -17.60 8.98
CA ILE A 49 -17.59 -18.06 8.26
C ILE A 49 -17.79 -19.56 8.46
N PHE A 50 -16.73 -20.37 8.35
CA PHE A 50 -16.81 -21.80 8.60
C PHE A 50 -17.23 -22.12 10.04
N ALA A 51 -16.69 -21.41 11.03
CA ALA A 51 -17.04 -21.62 12.43
C ALA A 51 -18.52 -21.30 12.72
N ILE A 52 -19.08 -20.27 12.08
CA ILE A 52 -20.49 -19.88 12.24
C ILE A 52 -21.41 -20.87 11.52
N GLU A 53 -21.08 -21.26 10.28
CA GLU A 53 -21.96 -22.09 9.46
C GLU A 53 -21.86 -23.59 9.75
N LYS A 54 -20.78 -24.06 10.40
CA LYS A 54 -20.59 -25.48 10.74
C LYS A 54 -21.75 -26.07 11.55
N ASP A 55 -22.30 -25.27 12.46
CA ASP A 55 -23.33 -25.68 13.41
C ASP A 55 -24.71 -25.10 13.05
N ASN A 56 -24.87 -24.49 11.86
CA ASN A 56 -26.12 -23.88 11.45
C ASN A 56 -27.14 -24.95 11.00
N PRO A 57 -28.27 -25.15 11.72
CA PRO A 57 -29.25 -26.17 11.39
C PRO A 57 -30.15 -25.79 10.20
N HIS A 58 -30.08 -24.55 9.72
CA HIS A 58 -30.94 -24.03 8.65
C HIS A 58 -30.36 -24.21 7.24
N LEU A 59 -29.15 -24.73 7.11
CA LEU A 59 -28.55 -25.02 5.80
C LEU A 59 -28.98 -26.39 5.28
N ASP A 60 -29.55 -26.40 4.08
CA ASP A 60 -29.89 -27.64 3.35
C ASP A 60 -28.63 -28.46 3.00
N THR A 61 -27.48 -27.80 2.85
CA THR A 61 -26.20 -28.42 2.52
C THR A 61 -25.13 -27.93 3.49
N ARG A 62 -24.42 -28.86 4.13
CA ARG A 62 -23.36 -28.52 5.09
C ARG A 62 -22.23 -27.77 4.38
N THR A 63 -21.93 -26.55 4.81
CA THR A 63 -20.84 -25.76 4.22
C THR A 63 -19.50 -26.45 4.45
N THR A 64 -18.78 -26.76 3.38
CA THR A 64 -17.42 -27.27 3.50
C THR A 64 -16.46 -26.11 3.76
N PHE A 65 -15.30 -26.39 4.36
CA PHE A 65 -14.27 -25.37 4.54
C PHE A 65 -13.83 -24.74 3.21
N LEU A 66 -13.85 -25.53 2.12
CA LEU A 66 -13.48 -25.06 0.79
C LEU A 66 -14.50 -24.04 0.25
N ASP A 67 -15.79 -24.24 0.52
CA ASP A 67 -16.84 -23.25 0.19
C ASP A 67 -16.63 -21.95 0.97
N ALA A 68 -16.30 -22.04 2.27
CA ALA A 68 -16.03 -20.86 3.09
C ALA A 68 -14.79 -20.09 2.62
N VAL A 69 -13.73 -20.78 2.18
CA VAL A 69 -12.57 -20.16 1.54
C VAL A 69 -12.96 -19.47 0.24
N PHE A 70 -13.75 -20.14 -0.60
CA PHE A 70 -14.17 -19.57 -1.88
C PHE A 70 -15.02 -18.31 -1.71
N ILE A 71 -15.99 -18.33 -0.79
CA ILE A 71 -16.84 -17.18 -0.46
C ILE A 71 -16.00 -16.02 0.08
N SER A 72 -15.06 -16.32 0.98
CA SER A 72 -14.17 -15.33 1.58
C SER A 72 -13.26 -14.68 0.54
N VAL A 73 -12.59 -15.49 -0.28
CA VAL A 73 -11.75 -14.99 -1.40
C VAL A 73 -12.60 -14.19 -2.37
N SER A 74 -13.82 -14.65 -2.67
CA SER A 74 -14.71 -13.92 -3.55
C SER A 74 -15.15 -12.57 -2.97
N GLY A 75 -15.39 -12.52 -1.66
CA GLY A 75 -15.66 -11.28 -0.92
C GLY A 75 -14.49 -10.31 -0.97
N VAL A 76 -13.28 -10.75 -0.60
CA VAL A 76 -12.07 -9.90 -0.60
C VAL A 76 -11.75 -9.39 -2.01
N THR A 77 -11.96 -10.22 -3.03
CA THR A 77 -11.74 -9.83 -4.43
C THR A 77 -12.92 -9.07 -5.04
N CYS A 78 -14.00 -8.89 -4.30
CA CYS A 78 -15.25 -8.27 -4.76
C CYS A 78 -15.81 -8.91 -6.04
N THR A 79 -15.61 -10.23 -6.24
CA THR A 79 -16.04 -10.94 -7.45
C THR A 79 -17.50 -11.38 -7.39
N GLY A 80 -18.08 -11.53 -6.20
CA GLY A 80 -19.50 -11.85 -6.02
C GLY A 80 -19.91 -13.28 -6.40
N LEU A 81 -18.96 -14.21 -6.45
CA LEU A 81 -19.19 -15.62 -6.76
C LEU A 81 -19.53 -16.40 -5.48
N LEU A 82 -20.66 -17.10 -5.51
CA LEU A 82 -21.18 -17.88 -4.40
C LEU A 82 -21.46 -19.31 -4.88
N PRO A 83 -20.70 -20.31 -4.39
CA PRO A 83 -20.86 -21.71 -4.81
C PRO A 83 -22.05 -22.39 -4.11
N VAL A 84 -22.58 -21.75 -3.06
CA VAL A 84 -23.68 -22.27 -2.23
C VAL A 84 -24.80 -21.25 -2.14
N ASN A 85 -26.03 -21.74 -1.91
CA ASN A 85 -27.19 -20.89 -1.76
C ASN A 85 -27.13 -20.13 -0.42
N THR A 86 -27.00 -18.81 -0.49
CA THR A 86 -26.84 -17.94 0.69
C THR A 86 -28.16 -17.58 1.38
N LYS A 87 -29.30 -18.05 0.86
CA LYS A 87 -30.63 -17.68 1.38
C LYS A 87 -30.82 -18.01 2.87
N ASN A 88 -30.19 -19.08 3.36
CA ASN A 88 -30.30 -19.55 4.75
C ASN A 88 -29.04 -19.29 5.58
N PHE A 89 -28.13 -18.44 5.09
CA PHE A 89 -26.92 -18.10 5.85
C PHE A 89 -27.27 -17.42 7.17
N ALA A 90 -26.48 -17.71 8.20
CA ALA A 90 -26.58 -16.99 9.45
C ALA A 90 -26.29 -15.51 9.21
N MET A 91 -27.05 -14.64 9.89
CA MET A 91 -26.87 -13.19 9.79
C MET A 91 -25.42 -12.77 10.10
N GLY A 92 -24.75 -13.49 11.03
CA GLY A 92 -23.34 -13.28 11.35
C GLY A 92 -22.42 -13.45 10.13
N SER A 93 -22.60 -14.51 9.34
CA SER A 93 -21.83 -14.76 8.13
C SER A 93 -22.08 -13.71 7.05
N VAL A 94 -23.32 -13.24 6.92
CA VAL A 94 -23.68 -12.15 5.99
C VAL A 94 -22.99 -10.84 6.37
N ILE A 95 -22.96 -10.51 7.67
CA ILE A 95 -22.26 -9.32 8.18
C ILE A 95 -20.77 -9.42 7.91
N ILE A 96 -20.15 -10.56 8.24
CA ILE A 96 -18.72 -10.77 8.01
C ILE A 96 -18.41 -10.65 6.52
N TRP A 97 -19.20 -11.29 5.65
CA TRP A 97 -19.02 -11.18 4.21
C TRP A 97 -19.08 -9.74 3.70
N HIS A 98 -20.01 -8.91 4.20
CA HIS A 98 -20.06 -7.49 3.85
C HIS A 98 -18.82 -6.73 4.34
N VAL A 99 -18.34 -7.01 5.55
CA VAL A 99 -17.10 -6.42 6.07
C VAL A 99 -15.91 -6.83 5.20
N THR A 100 -15.85 -8.10 4.78
CA THR A 100 -14.82 -8.63 3.88
C THR A 100 -14.84 -7.93 2.52
N VAL A 101 -16.03 -7.75 1.92
CA VAL A 101 -16.21 -7.01 0.66
C VAL A 101 -15.78 -5.55 0.81
N PHE A 102 -16.11 -4.91 1.93
CA PHE A 102 -15.70 -3.53 2.19
C PHE A 102 -14.18 -3.41 2.35
N ALA A 103 -13.57 -4.33 3.09
CA ALA A 103 -12.12 -4.40 3.31
C ALA A 103 -11.33 -4.72 2.03
N GLY A 104 -11.93 -5.48 1.13
CA GLY A 104 -11.41 -5.80 -0.20
C GLY A 104 -11.67 -4.74 -1.27
N SER A 105 -12.54 -3.76 -0.97
CA SER A 105 -12.95 -2.77 -1.96
C SER A 105 -11.78 -1.95 -2.51
N THR A 106 -11.93 -1.55 -3.76
CA THR A 106 -10.95 -0.74 -4.50
C THR A 106 -10.58 0.56 -3.80
N VAL A 107 -11.44 1.05 -2.91
CA VAL A 107 -11.19 2.25 -2.11
C VAL A 107 -10.01 2.04 -1.17
N PHE A 108 -10.02 0.99 -0.35
CA PHE A 108 -8.92 0.73 0.59
C PHE A 108 -7.64 0.29 -0.11
N THR A 109 -7.77 -0.50 -1.17
CA THR A 109 -6.62 -1.02 -1.92
C THR A 109 -5.92 0.05 -2.75
N SER A 110 -6.63 1.09 -3.20
CA SER A 110 -6.07 2.16 -4.04
C SER A 110 -5.55 3.38 -3.27
N ILE A 111 -6.01 3.60 -2.04
CA ILE A 111 -5.55 4.74 -1.21
C ILE A 111 -4.06 4.59 -0.87
N ALA A 112 -3.62 3.42 -0.43
CA ALA A 112 -2.23 3.18 -0.03
C ALA A 112 -1.19 3.47 -1.13
N PRO A 113 -1.31 2.94 -2.38
CA PRO A 113 -0.35 3.25 -3.43
C PRO A 113 -0.46 4.70 -3.92
N SER A 114 -1.66 5.30 -3.85
CA SER A 114 -1.86 6.71 -4.20
C SER A 114 -1.14 7.65 -3.22
N LEU A 115 -1.24 7.38 -1.92
CA LEU A 115 -0.52 8.14 -0.89
C LEU A 115 1.00 8.00 -1.05
N LEU A 116 1.51 6.78 -1.29
CA LEU A 116 2.94 6.56 -1.54
C LEU A 116 3.43 7.31 -2.79
N ARG A 117 2.62 7.35 -3.85
CA ARG A 117 2.94 8.11 -5.07
C ARG A 117 2.99 9.61 -4.82
N ILE A 118 2.03 10.16 -4.06
CA ILE A 118 1.98 11.58 -3.71
C ILE A 118 3.22 11.97 -2.90
N GLU A 119 3.60 11.18 -1.89
CA GLU A 119 4.79 11.45 -1.07
C GLU A 119 6.09 11.35 -1.89
N THR A 120 6.20 10.36 -2.78
CA THR A 120 7.35 10.25 -3.68
C THR A 120 7.49 11.48 -4.58
N LEU A 121 6.38 11.97 -5.16
CA LEU A 121 6.38 13.16 -6.01
C LEU A 121 6.74 14.43 -5.23
N LYS A 122 6.29 14.57 -3.98
CA LYS A 122 6.68 15.70 -3.11
C LYS A 122 8.18 15.67 -2.82
N LEU A 123 8.75 14.50 -2.54
CA LEU A 123 10.19 14.36 -2.26
C LEU A 123 11.04 14.66 -3.51
N LEU A 124 10.63 14.17 -4.68
CA LEU A 124 11.32 14.47 -5.94
C LEU A 124 11.31 15.96 -6.28
N ARG A 125 10.17 16.65 -6.07
CA ARG A 125 10.10 18.11 -6.27
C ARG A 125 11.00 18.89 -5.33
N LYS A 126 11.17 18.43 -4.08
CA LYS A 126 12.10 19.06 -3.12
C LYS A 126 13.55 18.90 -3.56
N LEU A 127 13.94 17.70 -3.98
CA LEU A 127 15.29 17.45 -4.53
C LEU A 127 15.57 18.31 -5.77
N GLU A 128 14.60 18.42 -6.67
CA GLU A 128 14.75 19.25 -7.87
C GLU A 128 14.94 20.72 -7.50
N ALA A 129 14.13 21.26 -6.58
CA ALA A 129 14.26 22.62 -6.09
C ALA A 129 15.62 22.88 -5.41
N ASP A 130 16.09 21.96 -4.58
CA ASP A 130 17.37 22.06 -3.87
C ASP A 130 18.58 21.79 -4.76
N SER A 131 18.43 21.09 -5.89
CA SER A 131 19.51 20.94 -6.87
C SER A 131 19.69 22.19 -7.74
N ILE A 132 18.61 22.94 -7.98
CA ILE A 132 18.61 24.14 -8.80
C ILE A 132 19.16 25.35 -8.02
N THR A 133 18.94 25.44 -6.72
CA THR A 133 19.43 26.54 -5.86
C THR A 133 20.96 26.68 -5.81
N PRO A 134 21.78 25.64 -5.57
CA PRO A 134 23.24 25.78 -5.50
C PRO A 134 23.88 26.04 -6.87
N VAL A 135 23.29 25.51 -7.95
CA VAL A 135 23.74 25.80 -9.33
C VAL A 135 23.43 27.24 -9.70
N ARG A 136 22.23 27.74 -9.35
CA ARG A 136 21.82 29.12 -9.62
C ARG A 136 22.62 30.14 -8.81
N GLU A 137 22.90 29.87 -7.53
CA GLU A 137 23.77 30.74 -6.72
C GLU A 137 25.20 30.80 -7.25
N LYS A 138 25.81 29.66 -7.61
CA LYS A 138 27.16 29.63 -8.20
C LYS A 138 27.20 30.40 -9.53
N HIS A 139 26.14 30.38 -10.34
CA HIS A 139 26.06 31.13 -11.58
C HIS A 139 25.88 32.65 -11.35
N ILE A 140 25.02 33.04 -10.42
CA ILE A 140 24.79 34.45 -10.06
C ILE A 140 26.06 35.07 -9.47
N HIS A 141 26.77 34.35 -8.59
CA HIS A 141 28.04 34.83 -8.04
C HIS A 141 29.15 34.96 -9.08
N ARG A 142 29.20 34.08 -10.10
CA ARG A 142 30.11 34.25 -11.24
C ARG A 142 29.76 35.49 -12.03
N LEU A 143 28.49 35.67 -12.40
CA LEU A 143 28.03 36.83 -13.17
C LEU A 143 28.30 38.16 -12.45
N LEU A 144 28.07 38.22 -11.14
CA LEU A 144 28.37 39.40 -10.31
C LEU A 144 29.86 39.68 -10.12
N ARG A 145 30.72 38.65 -10.24
CA ARG A 145 32.18 38.81 -10.19
C ARG A 145 32.74 39.27 -11.53
N THR A 146 32.17 38.82 -12.64
CA THR A 146 32.60 39.22 -14.00
C THR A 146 32.08 40.60 -14.40
N SER A 147 30.99 41.11 -13.81
CA SER A 147 30.46 42.46 -14.10
C SER A 147 31.09 43.59 -13.27
N ARG A 148 32.11 43.30 -12.45
CA ARG A 148 32.80 44.28 -11.60
C ARG A 148 34.19 44.67 -12.16
N ILE A 149 34.35 44.56 -13.47
CA ILE A 149 35.49 45.06 -14.27
C ILE A 149 34.89 46.02 -15.30
#